data_AF-A0A840CQS4-F1
#
_entry.id   AF-A0A840CQS4-F1
#
_cell.length_a   1.000
_cell.length_b   1.000
_cell.length_c   1.000
_cell.angle_alpha   90.00
_cell.angle_beta   90.00
_cell.angle_gamma   90.00
#
_symmetry.space_group_name_H-M   'P 1'
#
loop_
_entity.id
_entity.type
_entity.pdbx_description
1 polymer ?
#
loop_
_entity_poly.entity_id
_entity_poly.type
_entity_poly.pdbx_seq_one_letter_code
_entity_poly.pdbx_strand_id
1 'polypeptide(L)'
;MSMNLTEMKDIVTILFYVIGSTIAILTYMRAKSTILQPKRTELIKKQTEIFSDFLSFINENENSVDNGLDYVNLFSYNVDLVLRDFGFITIDNESDKYQELNFNISGWTQFLENDIYEFVFVKGNLNTYDSLIFEVDNRARQKYYQICLTNNKFNVYRIFFTAKYERFYKTLRAFATNPFLPNDVQETAYQIGKDLQENIHNKLRILLETLVKEYFRASTNQEGSSKEVLTNDFRHVTLFRIFEKERIKHEESFEKLKKQIRKHLNIDDRW
;
A
#
# COMPACT_ATOMS: atom_id res chain seq x y z
N MET A 1 16.23 66.95 43.50
CA MET A 1 15.76 67.34 42.15
C MET A 1 14.27 67.07 42.13
N SER A 2 13.44 68.11 42.27
CA SER A 2 11.98 67.99 42.26
C SER A 2 11.52 67.80 40.82
N MET A 3 10.92 66.65 40.52
CA MET A 3 10.33 66.37 39.20
C MET A 3 9.26 67.43 38.92
N ASN A 4 9.33 68.06 37.74
CA ASN A 4 8.38 69.11 37.38
C ASN A 4 7.04 68.46 36.99
N LEU A 5 5.90 69.14 37.25
CA LEU A 5 4.57 68.58 37.03
C LEU A 5 4.36 68.09 35.57
N THR A 6 4.99 68.78 34.62
CA THR A 6 5.00 68.43 33.19
C THR A 6 5.71 67.10 32.92
N GLU A 7 6.87 66.86 33.54
CA GLU A 7 7.64 65.62 33.36
C GLU A 7 6.87 64.42 33.89
N MET A 8 6.15 64.60 35.01
CA MET A 8 5.28 63.55 35.56
C MET A 8 4.12 63.21 34.64
N LYS A 9 3.50 64.24 34.03
CA LYS A 9 2.43 64.06 33.06
C LYS A 9 2.90 63.32 31.82
N ASP A 10 4.10 63.63 31.32
CA ASP A 10 4.67 62.99 30.13
C ASP A 10 4.98 61.51 30.39
N ILE A 11 5.54 61.16 31.56
CA ILE A 11 5.79 59.76 31.95
C ILE A 11 4.49 58.96 32.03
N VAL A 12 3.45 59.49 32.68
CA VAL A 12 2.14 58.83 32.79
C VAL A 12 1.50 58.66 31.41
N THR A 13 1.64 59.66 30.55
CA THR A 13 1.10 59.62 29.18
C THR A 13 1.79 58.55 28.34
N ILE A 14 3.12 58.46 28.42
CA ILE A 14 3.91 57.41 27.73
C ILE A 14 3.49 56.02 28.23
N LEU A 15 3.38 55.81 29.55
CA LEU A 15 2.94 54.54 30.13
C LEU A 15 1.53 54.17 29.66
N PHE A 16 0.61 55.13 29.60
CA PHE A 16 -0.74 54.91 29.11
C PHE A 16 -0.75 54.48 27.64
N TYR A 17 0.06 55.12 26.79
CA TYR A 17 0.17 54.72 25.39
C TYR A 17 0.81 53.34 25.21
N VAL A 18 1.82 52.99 26.01
CA VAL A 18 2.44 51.65 25.96
C VAL A 18 1.44 50.58 26.37
N ILE A 19 0.77 50.74 27.52
CA ILE A 19 -0.23 49.78 28.01
C ILE A 19 -1.40 49.67 27.03
N GLY A 20 -1.91 50.81 26.55
CA GLY A 20 -2.99 50.86 25.56
C GLY A 20 -2.61 50.13 24.27
N SER A 21 -1.38 50.33 23.78
CA SER A 21 -0.86 49.63 22.60
C SER A 21 -0.71 48.13 22.84
N THR A 22 -0.20 47.71 24.00
CA THR A 22 -0.09 46.28 24.35
C THR A 22 -1.47 45.61 24.42
N ILE A 23 -2.45 46.24 25.07
CA ILE A 23 -3.82 45.73 25.16
C ILE A 23 -4.45 45.64 23.77
N ALA A 24 -4.25 46.65 22.91
CA ALA A 24 -4.75 46.65 21.54
C ALA A 24 -4.15 45.49 20.72
N ILE A 25 -2.84 45.24 20.83
CA ILE A 25 -2.16 44.12 20.17
C ILE A 25 -2.70 42.78 20.67
N LEU A 26 -2.81 42.60 21.99
CA LEU A 26 -3.34 41.36 22.57
C LEU A 26 -4.81 41.11 22.19
N THR A 27 -5.62 42.17 22.14
CA THR A 27 -7.02 42.11 21.71
C THR A 27 -7.12 41.72 20.24
N TYR A 28 -6.29 42.31 19.37
CA TYR A 28 -6.20 41.94 17.97
C TYR A 28 -5.78 40.47 17.78
N MET A 29 -4.76 40.01 18.52
CA MET A 29 -4.32 38.61 18.49
C MET A 29 -5.45 37.66 18.93
N ARG A 30 -6.19 38.00 20.00
CA ARG A 30 -7.31 37.21 20.50
C ARG A 30 -8.48 37.19 19.53
N ALA A 31 -8.84 38.32 18.94
CA ALA A 31 -9.90 38.42 17.93
C ALA A 31 -9.54 37.60 16.68
N LYS A 32 -8.30 37.72 16.18
CA LYS A 32 -7.78 36.92 15.07
C LYS A 32 -7.83 35.41 15.38
N SER A 33 -7.45 35.01 16.59
CA SER A 33 -7.57 33.62 17.05
C SER A 33 -9.03 33.15 17.05
N THR A 34 -9.96 33.97 17.56
CA THR A 34 -11.40 33.67 17.65
C THR A 34 -12.04 33.55 16.27
N ILE A 35 -11.67 34.40 15.30
CA ILE A 35 -12.16 34.30 13.91
C ILE A 35 -11.69 33.00 13.23
N LEU A 36 -10.49 32.52 13.57
CA LEU A 36 -9.95 31.28 13.02
C LEU A 36 -10.41 30.02 13.77
N GLN A 37 -11.01 30.15 14.95
CA GLN A 37 -11.52 29.02 15.73
C GLN A 37 -12.53 28.17 14.94
N PRO A 38 -13.60 28.75 14.31
CA PRO A 38 -14.56 27.95 13.54
C PRO A 38 -13.91 27.14 12.42
N LYS A 39 -12.97 27.73 11.67
CA LYS A 39 -12.25 27.05 10.59
C LYS A 39 -11.37 25.90 11.12
N ARG A 40 -10.70 26.11 12.27
CA ARG A 40 -9.90 25.07 12.93
C ARG A 40 -10.78 23.95 13.46
N THR A 41 -11.94 24.28 14.04
CA THR A 41 -12.90 23.28 14.53
C THR A 41 -13.45 22.42 13.39
N GLU A 42 -13.81 23.01 12.25
CA GLU A 42 -14.26 22.25 11.08
C GLU A 42 -13.16 21.35 10.50
N LEU A 43 -11.92 21.85 10.44
CA LEU A 43 -10.77 21.03 10.04
C LEU A 43 -10.57 19.83 10.97
N ILE A 44 -10.61 20.05 12.29
CA ILE A 44 -10.45 18.98 13.29
C ILE A 44 -11.58 17.96 13.19
N LYS A 45 -12.83 18.40 12.99
CA LYS A 45 -13.95 17.49 12.75
C LYS A 45 -13.70 16.62 11.52
N LYS A 46 -13.26 17.23 10.41
CA LYS A 46 -12.98 16.50 9.17
C LYS A 46 -11.84 15.50 9.33
N GLN A 47 -10.75 15.90 10.02
CA GLN A 47 -9.65 15.00 10.36
C GLN A 47 -10.12 13.83 11.22
N THR A 48 -10.96 14.11 12.22
CA THR A 48 -11.51 13.09 13.12
C THR A 48 -12.35 12.06 12.37
N GLU A 49 -13.21 12.52 11.45
CA GLU A 49 -13.98 11.64 10.57
C GLU A 49 -13.05 10.75 9.72
N ILE A 50 -12.08 11.34 9.02
CA ILE A 50 -11.13 10.61 8.17
C ILE A 50 -10.33 9.58 8.98
N PHE A 51 -9.85 9.95 10.17
CA PHE A 51 -9.12 9.04 11.06
C PHE A 51 -10.02 7.91 11.57
N SER A 52 -11.24 8.22 11.99
CA SER A 52 -12.20 7.23 12.48
C SER A 52 -12.56 6.23 11.40
N ASP A 53 -12.83 6.69 10.18
CA ASP A 53 -13.15 5.84 9.03
C ASP A 53 -11.99 4.90 8.69
N PHE A 54 -10.76 5.44 8.65
CA PHE A 54 -9.57 4.63 8.38
C PHE A 54 -9.32 3.60 9.48
N LEU A 55 -9.39 3.99 10.76
CA LEU A 55 -9.23 3.05 11.88
C LEU A 55 -10.32 1.97 11.89
N SER A 56 -11.56 2.31 11.52
CA SER A 56 -12.66 1.34 11.39
C SER A 56 -12.39 0.34 10.27
N PHE A 57 -11.97 0.84 9.10
CA PHE A 57 -11.56 0.00 7.97
C PHE A 57 -10.42 -0.95 8.35
N ILE A 58 -9.45 -0.49 9.13
CA ILE A 58 -8.37 -1.33 9.65
C ILE A 58 -8.89 -2.40 10.60
N ASN A 59 -9.83 -2.04 11.48
CA ASN A 59 -10.42 -2.96 12.43
C ASN A 59 -11.24 -4.07 11.74
N GLU A 60 -11.90 -3.76 10.61
CA GLU A 60 -12.53 -4.77 9.72
C GLU A 60 -11.52 -5.80 9.20
N ASN A 61 -10.24 -5.44 9.14
CA ASN A 61 -9.14 -6.32 8.73
C ASN A 61 -8.32 -6.83 9.93
N GLU A 62 -8.97 -6.99 11.09
CA GLU A 62 -8.38 -7.53 12.32
C GLU A 62 -7.15 -6.75 12.81
N ASN A 63 -7.10 -5.45 12.52
CA ASN A 63 -5.95 -4.59 12.82
C ASN A 63 -4.63 -5.03 12.18
N SER A 64 -4.71 -5.84 11.11
CA SER A 64 -3.56 -6.42 10.41
C SER A 64 -3.53 -5.97 8.95
N VAL A 65 -2.40 -5.35 8.58
CA VAL A 65 -2.10 -5.01 7.18
C VAL A 65 -2.05 -6.28 6.34
N ASP A 66 -1.47 -7.35 6.86
CA ASP A 66 -1.33 -8.62 6.14
C ASP A 66 -2.68 -9.26 5.82
N ASN A 67 -3.64 -9.19 6.75
CA ASN A 67 -5.00 -9.70 6.53
C ASN A 67 -5.76 -8.83 5.51
N GLY A 68 -5.59 -7.51 5.58
CA GLY A 68 -6.21 -6.59 4.63
C GLY A 68 -5.69 -6.76 3.20
N LEU A 69 -4.43 -7.15 3.05
CA LEU A 69 -3.81 -7.40 1.75
C LEU A 69 -4.03 -8.80 1.22
N ASP A 70 -4.47 -9.72 2.09
CA ASP A 70 -4.67 -11.11 1.75
C ASP A 70 -3.40 -11.76 1.17
N TYR A 71 -2.26 -11.55 1.84
CA TYR A 71 -0.95 -11.97 1.33
C TYR A 71 -0.87 -13.46 1.02
N VAL A 72 -1.57 -14.30 1.79
CA VAL A 72 -1.58 -15.76 1.60
C VAL A 72 -2.19 -16.12 0.24
N ASN A 73 -3.40 -15.63 -0.03
CA ASN A 73 -4.08 -15.93 -1.29
C ASN A 73 -3.41 -15.21 -2.46
N LEU A 74 -3.02 -13.94 -2.28
CA LEU A 74 -2.28 -13.20 -3.31
C LEU A 74 -1.02 -13.97 -3.73
N PHE A 75 -0.24 -14.45 -2.76
CA PHE A 75 0.95 -15.25 -3.05
C PHE A 75 0.59 -16.57 -3.76
N SER A 76 -0.33 -17.34 -3.19
CA SER A 76 -0.71 -18.67 -3.70
C SER A 76 -1.24 -18.60 -5.14
N TYR A 77 -2.11 -17.64 -5.42
CA TYR A 77 -2.67 -17.44 -6.76
C TYR A 77 -1.62 -17.08 -7.79
N ASN A 78 -0.66 -16.22 -7.43
CA ASN A 78 0.43 -15.87 -8.34
C ASN A 78 1.38 -17.04 -8.61
N VAL A 79 1.65 -17.90 -7.61
CA VAL A 79 2.41 -19.15 -7.81
C VAL A 79 1.70 -20.07 -8.80
N ASP A 80 0.40 -20.26 -8.64
CA ASP A 80 -0.36 -21.12 -9.55
C ASP A 80 -0.45 -20.54 -10.96
N LEU A 81 -0.77 -19.25 -11.07
CA LEU A 81 -0.95 -18.61 -12.36
C LEU A 81 0.35 -18.46 -13.13
N VAL A 82 1.49 -18.19 -12.47
CA VAL A 82 2.78 -18.17 -13.17
C VAL A 82 3.14 -19.56 -13.70
N LEU A 83 2.93 -20.62 -12.93
CA LEU A 83 3.20 -21.98 -13.38
C LEU A 83 2.23 -22.40 -14.50
N ARG A 84 0.97 -21.99 -14.43
CA ARG A 84 -0.04 -22.20 -15.48
C ARG A 84 0.35 -21.49 -16.77
N ASP A 85 0.78 -20.24 -16.67
CA ASP A 85 1.21 -19.42 -17.80
C ASP A 85 2.36 -20.09 -18.56
N PHE A 86 3.40 -20.53 -17.83
CA PHE A 86 4.54 -21.29 -18.38
C PHE A 86 4.22 -22.74 -18.79
N GLY A 87 2.98 -23.21 -18.58
CA GLY A 87 2.53 -24.55 -19.01
C GLY A 87 2.99 -25.69 -18.10
N PHE A 88 3.47 -25.40 -16.90
CA PHE A 88 3.91 -26.41 -15.93
C PHE A 88 2.75 -27.07 -15.17
N ILE A 89 1.61 -26.38 -15.07
CA ILE A 89 0.38 -26.93 -14.50
C ILE A 89 -0.81 -26.57 -15.37
N THR A 90 -1.90 -27.31 -15.22
CA THR A 90 -3.20 -27.02 -15.82
C THR A 90 -4.20 -26.71 -14.73
N ILE A 91 -4.98 -25.65 -14.93
CA ILE A 91 -6.11 -25.29 -14.08
C ILE A 91 -7.32 -25.25 -15.02
N ASP A 92 -8.21 -26.22 -14.88
CA ASP A 92 -9.40 -26.35 -15.72
C ASP A 92 -10.42 -25.28 -15.35
N ASN A 93 -11.06 -24.67 -16.34
CA ASN A 93 -12.07 -23.63 -16.16
C ASN A 93 -13.29 -24.12 -15.36
N GLU A 94 -13.57 -25.42 -15.41
CA GLU A 94 -14.64 -26.05 -14.63
C GLU A 94 -14.22 -26.44 -13.21
N SER A 95 -12.93 -26.34 -12.86
CA SER A 95 -12.45 -26.72 -11.53
C SER A 95 -12.84 -25.72 -10.45
N ASP A 96 -13.05 -26.22 -9.22
CA ASP A 96 -13.28 -25.39 -8.03
C ASP A 96 -12.18 -24.34 -7.85
N LYS A 97 -10.93 -24.73 -8.13
CA LYS A 97 -9.77 -23.84 -8.06
C LYS A 97 -9.87 -22.67 -9.04
N TYR A 98 -10.34 -22.90 -10.27
CA TYR A 98 -10.55 -21.82 -11.23
C TYR A 98 -11.65 -20.88 -10.77
N GLN A 99 -12.77 -21.42 -10.28
CA GLN A 99 -13.89 -20.62 -9.80
C GLN A 99 -13.46 -19.75 -8.61
N GLU A 100 -12.65 -20.29 -7.69
CA GLU A 100 -12.06 -19.55 -6.58
C GLU A 100 -11.16 -18.40 -7.08
N LEU A 101 -10.20 -18.69 -7.97
CA LEU A 101 -9.30 -17.70 -8.55
C LEU A 101 -10.09 -16.60 -9.28
N ASN A 102 -11.07 -16.99 -10.09
CA ASN A 102 -11.89 -16.07 -10.86
C ASN A 102 -12.78 -15.19 -9.97
N PHE A 103 -13.25 -15.69 -8.84
CA PHE A 103 -14.02 -14.89 -7.89
C PHE A 103 -13.14 -13.89 -7.12
N ASN A 104 -11.95 -14.32 -6.69
CA ASN A 104 -11.11 -13.53 -5.80
C ASN A 104 -10.19 -12.54 -6.51
N ILE A 105 -9.79 -12.80 -7.76
CA ILE A 105 -8.92 -11.91 -8.54
C ILE A 105 -9.73 -10.72 -9.05
N SER A 106 -9.19 -9.52 -8.85
CA SER A 106 -9.83 -8.27 -9.31
C SER A 106 -9.01 -7.48 -10.33
N GLY A 107 -7.77 -7.90 -10.56
CA GLY A 107 -6.93 -7.35 -11.63
C GLY A 107 -5.51 -7.91 -11.61
N TRP A 108 -4.68 -7.38 -12.49
CA TRP A 108 -3.25 -7.68 -12.54
C TRP A 108 -2.44 -6.48 -12.99
N THR A 109 -1.18 -6.45 -12.56
CA THR A 109 -0.15 -5.59 -13.15
C THR A 109 0.46 -6.32 -14.33
N GLN A 110 0.61 -5.63 -15.45
CA GLN A 110 1.35 -6.08 -16.63
C GLN A 110 2.63 -5.25 -16.75
N PHE A 111 3.79 -5.88 -16.60
CA PHE A 111 5.09 -5.25 -16.82
C PHE A 111 5.39 -5.18 -18.33
N LEU A 112 5.94 -4.04 -18.76
CA LEU A 112 6.23 -3.75 -20.16
C LEU A 112 7.75 -3.62 -20.34
N GLU A 113 8.35 -4.38 -21.25
CA GLU A 113 9.80 -4.42 -21.43
C GLU A 113 10.38 -3.16 -22.13
N ASN A 114 9.56 -2.34 -22.79
CA ASN A 114 10.02 -1.24 -23.65
C ASN A 114 9.07 -0.02 -23.68
N ASP A 115 8.26 0.22 -22.66
CA ASP A 115 7.28 1.32 -22.67
C ASP A 115 7.69 2.48 -21.74
N ILE A 116 7.10 3.66 -21.94
CA ILE A 116 7.31 4.87 -21.11
C ILE A 116 6.91 4.60 -19.66
N TYR A 117 5.98 3.67 -19.45
CA TYR A 117 5.53 3.18 -18.15
C TYR A 117 6.11 1.78 -17.89
N GLU A 118 6.73 1.58 -16.73
CA GLU A 118 7.29 0.27 -16.33
C GLU A 118 6.23 -0.83 -16.24
N PHE A 119 4.97 -0.45 -15.99
CA PHE A 119 3.84 -1.36 -15.92
C PHE A 119 2.49 -0.67 -16.11
N VAL A 120 1.45 -1.46 -16.40
CA VAL A 120 0.04 -1.03 -16.45
C VAL A 120 -0.84 -1.88 -15.53
N PHE A 121 -1.84 -1.26 -14.91
CA PHE A 121 -2.85 -1.98 -14.14
C PHE A 121 -4.04 -2.32 -15.03
N VAL A 122 -4.41 -3.59 -15.08
CA VAL A 122 -5.59 -4.07 -15.78
C VAL A 122 -6.60 -4.58 -14.77
N LYS A 123 -7.82 -4.05 -14.84
CA LYS A 123 -8.93 -4.48 -13.99
C LYS A 123 -9.68 -5.61 -14.66
N GLY A 124 -9.95 -6.67 -13.92
CA GLY A 124 -10.65 -7.85 -14.43
C GLY A 124 -10.40 -9.08 -13.58
N ASN A 125 -11.23 -10.09 -13.76
CA ASN A 125 -11.05 -11.40 -13.14
C ASN A 125 -10.26 -12.35 -14.04
N LEU A 126 -10.13 -13.61 -13.61
CA LEU A 126 -9.40 -14.62 -14.38
C LEU A 126 -10.03 -14.89 -15.74
N ASN A 127 -11.37 -14.88 -15.85
CA ASN A 127 -12.06 -15.02 -17.13
C ASN A 127 -11.75 -13.85 -18.07
N THR A 128 -11.72 -12.62 -17.55
CA THR A 128 -11.34 -11.42 -18.32
C THR A 128 -9.88 -11.52 -18.80
N TYR A 129 -8.98 -12.01 -17.93
CA TYR A 129 -7.60 -12.28 -18.31
C TYR A 129 -7.53 -13.31 -19.44
N ASP A 130 -8.26 -14.42 -19.28
CA ASP A 130 -8.27 -15.50 -20.26
C ASP A 130 -8.84 -15.01 -21.60
N SER A 131 -9.91 -14.22 -21.62
CA SER A 131 -10.45 -13.64 -22.86
C SER A 131 -9.50 -12.65 -23.54
N LEU A 132 -8.84 -11.77 -22.77
CA LEU A 132 -7.97 -10.73 -23.33
C LEU A 132 -6.65 -11.26 -23.87
N ILE A 133 -6.12 -12.33 -23.26
CA ILE A 133 -4.77 -12.82 -23.50
C ILE A 133 -4.79 -14.15 -24.29
N PHE A 134 -5.87 -14.94 -24.21
CA PHE A 134 -5.89 -16.33 -24.71
C PHE A 134 -6.78 -16.55 -25.93
N GLU A 135 -7.66 -15.62 -26.33
CA GLU A 135 -8.42 -15.76 -27.58
C GLU A 135 -7.56 -15.53 -28.85
N VAL A 136 -6.32 -15.06 -28.70
CA VAL A 136 -5.34 -14.94 -29.80
C VAL A 136 -4.33 -16.11 -29.74
N ASP A 137 -4.76 -17.28 -30.23
CA ASP A 137 -4.00 -18.51 -30.51
C ASP A 137 -3.12 -19.07 -29.35
N ASN A 138 -3.60 -20.16 -28.73
CA ASN A 138 -2.88 -20.97 -27.74
C ASN A 138 -1.47 -21.39 -28.23
N ARG A 139 -1.23 -21.48 -29.56
CA ARG A 139 0.10 -21.74 -30.14
C ARG A 139 1.08 -20.58 -29.96
N ALA A 140 0.62 -19.32 -30.00
CA ALA A 140 1.48 -18.16 -29.80
C ALA A 140 1.97 -18.09 -28.33
N ARG A 141 1.10 -18.42 -27.37
CA ARG A 141 1.44 -18.57 -25.94
C ARG A 141 2.46 -19.68 -25.71
N GLN A 142 2.19 -20.88 -26.21
CA GLN A 142 3.14 -21.99 -26.09
C GLN A 142 4.48 -21.62 -26.72
N LYS A 143 4.47 -20.99 -27.90
CA LYS A 143 5.69 -20.55 -28.57
C LYS A 143 6.44 -19.47 -27.79
N TYR A 144 5.75 -18.51 -27.17
CA TYR A 144 6.37 -17.47 -26.34
C TYR A 144 7.06 -18.05 -25.11
N TYR A 145 6.36 -18.85 -24.31
CA TYR A 145 6.96 -19.47 -23.14
C TYR A 145 8.02 -20.50 -23.53
N GLN A 146 7.85 -21.25 -24.62
CA GLN A 146 8.89 -22.13 -25.15
C GLN A 146 10.16 -21.34 -25.55
N ILE A 147 10.02 -20.16 -26.17
CA ILE A 147 11.15 -19.27 -26.50
C ILE A 147 11.82 -18.75 -25.21
N CYS A 148 11.04 -18.35 -24.20
CA CYS A 148 11.54 -17.94 -22.89
C CYS A 148 12.36 -19.05 -22.22
N LEU A 149 11.83 -20.28 -22.21
CA LEU A 149 12.51 -21.47 -21.68
C LEU A 149 13.77 -21.80 -22.49
N THR A 150 13.70 -21.75 -23.82
CA THR A 150 14.84 -22.04 -24.72
C THR A 150 15.96 -21.01 -24.58
N ASN A 151 15.62 -19.75 -24.29
CA ASN A 151 16.58 -18.66 -24.13
C ASN A 151 17.01 -18.43 -22.66
N ASN A 152 16.61 -19.28 -21.71
CA ASN A 152 16.85 -19.10 -20.28
C ASN A 152 16.37 -17.73 -19.74
N LYS A 153 15.28 -17.18 -20.30
CA LYS A 153 14.64 -15.95 -19.84
C LYS A 153 13.36 -16.29 -19.09
N PHE A 154 13.35 -16.14 -17.77
CA PHE A 154 12.24 -16.55 -16.90
C PHE A 154 11.41 -15.37 -16.37
N ASN A 155 11.40 -14.26 -17.10
CA ASN A 155 10.77 -13.01 -16.66
C ASN A 155 9.28 -13.20 -16.38
N VAL A 156 8.85 -12.70 -15.21
CA VAL A 156 7.44 -12.70 -14.80
C VAL A 156 6.84 -11.36 -15.19
N TYR A 157 5.99 -11.39 -16.20
CA TYR A 157 5.39 -10.19 -16.77
C TYR A 157 4.11 -9.76 -16.07
N ARG A 158 3.56 -10.58 -15.18
CA ARG A 158 2.27 -10.34 -14.57
C ARG A 158 2.27 -10.68 -13.10
N ILE A 159 1.56 -9.86 -12.33
CA ILE A 159 1.24 -10.14 -10.94
C ILE A 159 -0.25 -9.85 -10.74
N PHE A 160 -0.99 -10.86 -10.30
CA PHE A 160 -2.41 -10.80 -10.02
C PHE A 160 -2.67 -10.27 -8.61
N PHE A 161 -3.80 -9.59 -8.45
CA PHE A 161 -4.23 -9.02 -7.17
C PHE A 161 -5.59 -9.57 -6.77
N THR A 162 -5.76 -9.77 -5.47
CA THR A 162 -7.06 -10.10 -4.89
C THR A 162 -7.92 -8.84 -4.74
N ALA A 163 -9.24 -9.02 -4.69
CA ALA A 163 -10.18 -7.93 -4.40
C ALA A 163 -9.89 -7.25 -3.05
N LYS A 164 -9.44 -8.03 -2.05
CA LYS A 164 -9.02 -7.53 -0.74
C LYS A 164 -7.80 -6.61 -0.86
N TYR A 165 -6.74 -7.06 -1.53
CA TYR A 165 -5.56 -6.24 -1.81
C TYR A 165 -5.94 -4.91 -2.49
N GLU A 166 -6.75 -4.98 -3.56
CA GLU A 166 -7.15 -3.78 -4.30
C GLU A 166 -7.93 -2.80 -3.42
N ARG A 167 -8.89 -3.29 -2.63
CA ARG A 167 -9.67 -2.46 -1.69
C ARG A 167 -8.74 -1.82 -0.66
N PHE A 168 -7.86 -2.60 -0.04
CA PHE A 168 -6.95 -2.10 0.98
C PHE A 168 -5.97 -1.05 0.44
N TYR A 169 -5.30 -1.36 -0.67
CA TYR A 169 -4.35 -0.44 -1.29
C TYR A 169 -5.01 0.86 -1.74
N LYS A 170 -6.22 0.80 -2.31
CA LYS A 170 -6.99 1.99 -2.68
C LYS A 170 -7.35 2.84 -1.47
N THR A 171 -7.83 2.24 -0.39
CA THR A 171 -8.17 2.96 0.85
C THR A 171 -6.93 3.61 1.46
N LEU A 172 -5.81 2.88 1.55
CA LEU A 172 -4.54 3.41 2.06
C LEU A 172 -4.03 4.57 1.21
N ARG A 173 -4.08 4.46 -0.11
CA ARG A 173 -3.66 5.53 -1.02
C ARG A 173 -4.55 6.77 -0.87
N ALA A 174 -5.87 6.58 -0.84
CA ALA A 174 -6.82 7.67 -0.65
C ALA A 174 -6.61 8.39 0.69
N PHE A 175 -6.32 7.63 1.75
CA PHE A 175 -5.92 8.16 3.05
C PHE A 175 -4.61 8.95 2.94
N ALA A 176 -3.53 8.34 2.42
CA ALA A 176 -2.22 8.96 2.32
C ALA A 176 -2.20 10.27 1.51
N THR A 177 -3.04 10.40 0.47
CA THR A 177 -3.12 11.59 -0.38
C THR A 177 -4.15 12.62 0.10
N ASN A 178 -4.79 12.39 1.24
CA ASN A 178 -5.86 13.27 1.71
C ASN A 178 -5.29 14.59 2.25
N PRO A 179 -5.63 15.75 1.65
CA PRO A 179 -5.02 17.04 1.99
C PRO A 179 -5.39 17.56 3.39
N PHE A 180 -6.41 16.97 4.02
CA PHE A 180 -6.79 17.33 5.38
C PHE A 180 -5.92 16.64 6.43
N LEU A 181 -5.13 15.63 6.07
CA LEU A 181 -4.29 14.92 7.04
C LEU A 181 -3.00 15.67 7.38
N PRO A 182 -2.49 15.51 8.61
CA PRO A 182 -1.15 15.94 8.96
C PRO A 182 -0.06 15.27 8.11
N ASN A 183 1.00 16.00 7.78
CA ASN A 183 2.08 15.50 6.92
C ASN A 183 2.75 14.23 7.45
N ASP A 184 2.96 14.13 8.78
CA ASP A 184 3.61 12.97 9.39
C ASP A 184 2.78 11.68 9.26
N VAL A 185 1.45 11.81 9.25
CA VAL A 185 0.52 10.71 8.96
C VAL A 185 0.58 10.36 7.48
N GLN A 186 0.51 11.36 6.59
CA GLN A 186 0.56 11.14 5.14
C GLN A 186 1.86 10.43 4.74
N GLU A 187 3.00 10.89 5.24
CA GLU A 187 4.32 10.31 4.97
C GLU A 187 4.39 8.85 5.42
N THR A 188 3.87 8.54 6.61
CA THR A 188 3.88 7.16 7.14
C THR A 188 2.95 6.26 6.32
N ALA A 189 1.76 6.73 5.97
CA ALA A 189 0.83 5.98 5.12
C ALA A 189 1.38 5.78 3.69
N TYR A 190 2.06 6.79 3.14
CA TYR A 190 2.74 6.71 1.85
C TYR A 190 3.88 5.71 1.87
N GLN A 191 4.67 5.69 2.95
CA GLN A 191 5.76 4.72 3.12
C GLN A 191 5.22 3.28 3.15
N ILE A 192 4.14 3.02 3.89
CA ILE A 192 3.46 1.72 3.85
C ILE A 192 3.06 1.38 2.41
N GLY A 193 2.41 2.30 1.69
CA GLY A 193 2.05 2.10 0.29
C GLY A 193 3.23 1.74 -0.61
N LYS A 194 4.38 2.38 -0.42
CA LYS A 194 5.62 2.08 -1.16
C LYS A 194 6.17 0.71 -0.81
N ASP A 195 6.19 0.34 0.47
CA ASP A 195 6.65 -0.97 0.93
C ASP A 195 5.77 -2.11 0.37
N LEU A 196 4.46 -1.85 0.22
CA LEU A 196 3.54 -2.77 -0.45
C LEU A 196 3.90 -2.98 -1.92
N GLN A 197 4.14 -1.91 -2.65
CA GLN A 197 4.56 -2.00 -4.04
C GLN A 197 5.90 -2.75 -4.17
N GLU A 198 6.86 -2.48 -3.30
CA GLU A 198 8.15 -3.18 -3.27
C GLU A 198 7.97 -4.69 -3.03
N ASN A 199 7.13 -5.06 -2.06
CA ASN A 199 6.83 -6.46 -1.76
C ASN A 199 6.21 -7.19 -2.96
N ILE A 200 5.29 -6.54 -3.68
CA ILE A 200 4.53 -7.20 -4.75
C ILE A 200 5.22 -7.10 -6.11
N HIS A 201 5.66 -5.91 -6.51
CA HIS A 201 6.23 -5.69 -7.85
C HIS A 201 7.67 -6.19 -7.98
N ASN A 202 8.43 -6.20 -6.88
CA ASN A 202 9.83 -6.59 -6.91
C ASN A 202 10.05 -7.95 -6.23
N LYS A 203 9.84 -8.05 -4.91
CA LYS A 203 10.19 -9.26 -4.15
C LYS A 203 9.41 -10.49 -4.58
N LEU A 204 8.08 -10.38 -4.67
CA LEU A 204 7.25 -11.48 -5.16
C LEU A 204 7.62 -11.85 -6.60
N ARG A 205 7.82 -10.86 -7.47
CA ARG A 205 8.19 -11.09 -8.86
C ARG A 205 9.51 -11.87 -8.98
N ILE A 206 10.58 -11.44 -8.31
CA ILE A 206 11.89 -12.13 -8.30
C ILE A 206 11.73 -13.57 -7.80
N LEU A 207 10.93 -13.76 -6.75
CA LEU A 207 10.68 -15.10 -6.21
C LEU A 207 9.95 -16.01 -7.20
N LEU A 208 8.97 -15.47 -7.93
CA LEU A 208 8.26 -16.22 -8.98
C LEU A 208 9.17 -16.51 -10.18
N GLU A 209 10.01 -15.57 -10.61
CA GLU A 209 11.02 -15.79 -11.67
C GLU A 209 11.98 -16.92 -11.27
N THR A 210 12.42 -16.92 -10.01
CA THR A 210 13.26 -17.98 -9.43
C THR A 210 12.53 -19.32 -9.39
N LEU A 211 11.26 -19.33 -8.96
CA LEU A 211 10.43 -20.52 -8.95
C LEU A 211 10.33 -21.14 -10.35
N VAL A 212 9.96 -20.35 -11.36
CA VAL A 212 9.81 -20.84 -12.74
C VAL A 212 11.10 -21.46 -13.25
N LYS A 213 12.25 -20.82 -12.97
CA LYS A 213 13.57 -21.33 -13.35
C LYS A 213 13.90 -22.67 -12.67
N GLU A 214 13.71 -22.77 -11.36
CA GLU A 214 14.00 -24.00 -10.61
C GLU A 214 13.02 -25.12 -10.98
N TYR A 215 11.75 -24.79 -11.20
CA TYR A 215 10.74 -25.73 -11.67
C TYR A 215 11.12 -26.28 -13.05
N PHE A 216 11.54 -25.42 -13.98
CA PHE A 216 12.03 -25.85 -15.30
C PHE A 216 13.20 -26.83 -15.21
N ARG A 217 14.22 -26.49 -14.39
CA ARG A 217 15.40 -27.33 -14.16
C ARG A 217 15.03 -28.71 -13.61
N ALA A 218 14.15 -28.75 -12.60
CA ALA A 218 13.67 -29.99 -12.01
C ALA A 218 12.83 -30.82 -12.98
N SER A 219 11.95 -30.18 -13.75
CA SER A 219 11.09 -30.86 -14.73
C SER A 219 11.88 -31.48 -15.90
N THR A 220 13.03 -30.91 -16.24
CA THR A 220 13.92 -31.39 -17.31
C THR A 220 15.07 -32.29 -16.80
N ASN A 221 15.06 -32.64 -15.50
CA ASN A 221 16.12 -33.41 -14.84
C ASN A 221 17.53 -32.84 -15.05
N GLN A 222 17.68 -31.50 -15.02
CA GLN A 222 19.01 -30.89 -15.08
C GLN A 222 19.82 -31.21 -13.81
N GLU A 223 21.13 -31.35 -13.97
CA GLU A 223 22.05 -31.69 -12.89
C GLU A 223 22.03 -30.62 -11.78
N GLY A 224 21.94 -31.04 -10.52
CA GLY A 224 21.82 -30.15 -9.35
C GLY A 224 20.40 -29.66 -9.03
N SER A 225 19.37 -30.07 -9.79
CA SER A 225 17.97 -29.70 -9.50
C SER A 225 17.35 -30.52 -8.35
N SER A 226 16.60 -29.85 -7.47
CA SER A 226 15.80 -30.51 -6.44
C SER A 226 14.40 -30.80 -6.96
N LYS A 227 13.96 -32.06 -6.88
CA LYS A 227 12.57 -32.44 -7.21
C LYS A 227 11.55 -31.91 -6.20
N GLU A 228 12.00 -31.40 -5.05
CA GLU A 228 11.13 -30.83 -4.03
C GLU A 228 10.32 -29.64 -4.55
N VAL A 229 10.90 -28.85 -5.48
CA VAL A 229 10.24 -27.69 -6.12
C VAL A 229 8.95 -28.06 -6.87
N LEU A 230 8.81 -29.32 -7.26
CA LEU A 230 7.65 -29.84 -7.98
C LEU A 230 6.48 -30.15 -7.05
N THR A 231 6.71 -30.18 -5.74
CA THR A 231 5.69 -30.54 -4.74
C THR A 231 4.79 -29.36 -4.41
N ASN A 232 3.54 -29.65 -4.03
CA ASN A 232 2.59 -28.61 -3.63
C ASN A 232 3.05 -27.87 -2.37
N ASP A 233 3.60 -28.62 -1.41
CA ASP A 233 4.08 -28.08 -0.14
C ASP A 233 5.23 -27.10 -0.36
N PHE A 234 6.18 -27.41 -1.24
CA PHE A 234 7.24 -26.47 -1.54
C PHE A 234 6.67 -25.17 -2.14
N ARG A 235 5.79 -25.30 -3.14
CA ARG A 235 5.24 -24.17 -3.90
C ARG A 235 4.44 -23.20 -3.05
N HIS A 236 3.65 -23.70 -2.10
CA HIS A 236 2.76 -22.83 -1.32
C HIS A 236 3.19 -22.63 0.13
N VAL A 237 3.87 -23.59 0.76
CA VAL A 237 4.28 -23.48 2.16
C VAL A 237 5.73 -22.99 2.26
N THR A 238 6.66 -23.69 1.61
CA THR A 238 8.09 -23.35 1.70
C THR A 238 8.38 -22.00 1.05
N LEU A 239 7.89 -21.75 -0.17
CA LEU A 239 8.09 -20.47 -0.83
C LEU A 239 7.35 -19.32 -0.13
N PHE A 240 6.17 -19.56 0.45
CA PHE A 240 5.51 -18.51 1.23
C PHE A 240 6.34 -18.12 2.45
N ARG A 241 6.97 -19.08 3.14
CA ARG A 241 7.90 -18.78 4.25
C ARG A 241 9.13 -18.00 3.79
N ILE A 242 9.63 -18.26 2.58
CA ILE A 242 10.73 -17.49 1.98
C ILE A 242 10.26 -16.06 1.72
N PHE A 243 9.12 -15.89 1.05
CA PHE A 243 8.51 -14.59 0.81
C PHE A 243 8.26 -13.83 2.12
N GLU A 244 7.75 -14.51 3.14
CA GLU A 244 7.46 -13.93 4.44
C GLU A 244 8.72 -13.39 5.14
N LYS A 245 9.87 -14.05 4.97
CA LYS A 245 11.16 -13.61 5.51
C LYS A 245 11.74 -12.43 4.73
N GLU A 246 11.54 -12.40 3.41
CA GLU A 246 12.13 -11.40 2.54
C GLU A 246 11.31 -10.11 2.43
N ARG A 247 9.98 -10.20 2.58
CA ARG A 247 9.08 -9.06 2.49
C ARG A 247 9.34 -8.04 3.59
N ILE A 248 9.12 -6.77 3.26
CA ILE A 248 9.06 -5.70 4.24
C ILE A 248 7.83 -5.94 5.13
N LYS A 249 8.08 -5.95 6.43
CA LYS A 249 7.08 -6.11 7.49
C LYS A 249 6.44 -4.74 7.78
N HIS A 250 5.13 -4.73 8.00
CA HIS A 250 4.36 -3.48 8.12
C HIS A 250 3.97 -3.16 9.56
N GLU A 251 4.16 -4.10 10.48
CA GLU A 251 3.72 -4.02 11.87
C GLU A 251 4.24 -2.75 12.56
N GLU A 252 5.53 -2.45 12.42
CA GLU A 252 6.14 -1.26 13.03
C GLU A 252 5.63 0.04 12.41
N SER A 253 5.65 0.13 11.07
CA SER A 253 5.14 1.30 10.33
C SER A 253 3.66 1.56 10.64
N PHE A 254 2.91 0.49 10.84
CA PHE A 254 1.49 0.56 11.13
C PHE A 254 1.18 0.97 12.57
N GLU A 255 1.90 0.43 13.55
CA GLU A 255 1.80 0.88 14.94
C GLU A 255 2.23 2.35 15.07
N LYS A 256 3.26 2.76 14.33
CA LYS A 256 3.65 4.18 14.22
C LYS A 256 2.50 5.03 13.68
N LEU A 257 1.84 4.60 12.61
CA LEU A 257 0.70 5.30 12.04
C LEU A 257 -0.45 5.45 13.04
N LYS A 258 -0.83 4.37 13.74
CA LYS A 258 -1.85 4.40 14.79
C LYS A 258 -1.49 5.40 15.89
N LYS A 259 -0.23 5.39 16.36
CA LYS A 259 0.25 6.30 17.40
C LYS A 259 0.18 7.77 16.96
N GLN A 260 0.53 8.07 15.71
CA GLN A 260 0.39 9.42 15.16
C GLN A 260 -1.07 9.86 15.10
N ILE A 261 -1.97 8.99 14.63
CA ILE A 261 -3.41 9.29 14.59
C ILE A 261 -3.94 9.57 16.01
N ARG A 262 -3.62 8.72 16.99
CA ARG A 262 -4.06 8.92 18.38
C ARG A 262 -3.55 10.22 18.98
N LYS A 263 -2.30 10.58 18.67
CA LYS A 263 -1.70 11.86 19.08
C LYS A 263 -2.44 13.04 18.48
N HIS A 264 -2.77 13.03 17.19
CA HIS A 264 -3.53 14.12 16.54
C HIS A 264 -4.97 14.23 17.03
N LEU A 265 -5.54 13.13 17.53
CA LEU A 265 -6.86 13.08 18.15
C LEU A 265 -6.86 13.41 19.64
N ASN A 266 -5.69 13.65 20.26
CA ASN A 266 -5.52 13.85 21.71
C ASN A 266 -6.23 12.77 22.56
N ILE A 267 -6.24 11.51 22.09
CA ILE A 267 -6.94 10.41 22.78
C ILE A 267 -6.30 10.09 24.13
N ASP A 268 -4.98 10.23 24.22
CA ASP A 268 -4.17 9.81 25.36
C ASP A 268 -3.87 10.97 26.34
N ASP A 269 -4.37 12.17 26.08
CA ASP A 269 -4.20 13.32 26.96
C ASP A 269 -5.12 13.17 28.18
N ARG A 270 -4.53 13.22 29.40
CA ARG A 270 -5.30 13.23 30.65
C ARG A 270 -5.94 14.60 30.82
N TRP A 271 -7.27 14.62 30.94
CA TRP A 271 -8.08 15.80 31.24
C TRP A 271 -8.00 16.16 32.73
#